data_AF-L9W582-F1
#
_entry.id   AF-L9W582-F1
#
_cell.length_a   1.000
_cell.length_b   1.000
_cell.length_c   1.000
_cell.angle_alpha   90.00
_cell.angle_beta   90.00
_cell.angle_gamma   90.00
#
_symmetry.space_group_name_H-M   'P 1'
#
loop_
_entity.id
_entity.type
_entity.pdbx_description
1 polymer ?
#
loop_
_entity_poly.entity_id
_entity_poly.type
_entity_poly.pdbx_seq_one_letter_code
_entity_poly.pdbx_strand_id
1 'polypeptide(L)'
;MTLLPVDTDVLEDVCRDIAQNNYGFVYVSDQKGEIKSAYENADVGLVNARSLSSSDMRKALVEMSADEFVDLEQLRDGIFYVDPFGVKGNMNITRELTNLFGQRLVVTGETLRSRFSLAIDDMEFFADELAERNYVRRITAGKRDYYTIGPQLKEHADDVGLDSRLEREASNGKIAHNDLESVIDVDATSDVIRYLDREGYIVDLDGEYLVEEAIDEYARYLGEEIADAIETEFEESSYVLRIDEFEQIVKNEIDSQFDVLSQARSVRREILEGTRNTLLDELGLEEGREMVEATGPFEDIVEDHARRVRTNLKAEEDQLPGTLPEWVELADDHFAELQVSNSTAVNEYVRDAVRERYRSLVNEEEFGGMAE
;
A
#
# COMPACT_ATOMS: atom_id res chain seq x y z
N MET A 1 54.92 10.91 -46.47
CA MET A 1 54.61 10.10 -45.27
C MET A 1 53.37 9.32 -45.59
N THR A 2 53.46 7.99 -45.59
CA THR A 2 52.30 7.10 -45.68
C THR A 2 51.49 7.30 -44.40
N LEU A 3 50.23 7.75 -44.54
CA LEU A 3 49.28 7.76 -43.43
C LEU A 3 49.00 6.29 -43.09
N LEU A 4 49.48 5.85 -41.93
CA LEU A 4 49.14 4.52 -41.39
C LEU A 4 47.68 4.55 -40.93
N PRO A 5 46.94 3.43 -41.03
CA PRO A 5 45.57 3.34 -40.57
C PRO A 5 45.47 3.45 -39.04
N VAL A 6 44.29 3.83 -38.54
CA VAL A 6 43.97 3.76 -37.11
C VAL A 6 43.71 2.30 -36.74
N ASP A 7 44.20 1.88 -35.59
CA ASP A 7 43.94 0.57 -35.01
C ASP A 7 42.51 0.55 -34.43
N THR A 8 41.57 -0.05 -35.14
CA THR A 8 40.16 -0.07 -34.75
C THR A 8 39.91 -0.91 -33.51
N ASP A 9 40.68 -1.98 -33.30
CA ASP A 9 40.53 -2.88 -32.15
C ASP A 9 40.95 -2.15 -30.86
N VAL A 10 42.09 -1.46 -30.89
CA VAL A 10 42.54 -0.62 -29.78
C VAL A 10 41.58 0.54 -29.53
N LEU A 11 41.06 1.16 -30.59
CA LEU A 11 40.11 2.27 -30.45
C LEU A 11 38.76 1.79 -29.89
N GLU A 12 38.33 0.57 -30.23
CA GLU A 12 37.15 -0.08 -29.66
C GLU A 12 37.31 -0.30 -28.16
N ASP A 13 38.43 -0.89 -27.74
CA ASP A 13 38.73 -1.12 -26.32
C ASP A 13 38.75 0.20 -25.52
N VAL A 14 39.36 1.24 -26.08
CA VAL A 14 39.35 2.59 -25.48
C VAL A 14 37.93 3.14 -25.35
N CYS A 15 37.11 2.99 -26.39
CA CYS A 15 35.72 3.46 -26.36
C CYS A 15 34.87 2.66 -25.36
N ARG A 16 35.07 1.35 -25.28
CA ARG A 16 34.40 0.46 -24.33
C ARG A 16 34.74 0.84 -22.88
N ASP A 17 36.01 1.11 -22.58
CA ASP A 17 36.45 1.54 -21.25
C ASP A 17 35.84 2.90 -20.86
N ILE A 18 35.82 3.85 -21.79
CA ILE A 18 35.21 5.17 -21.57
C ILE A 18 33.70 5.04 -21.39
N ALA A 19 33.04 4.24 -22.23
CA ALA A 19 31.60 4.00 -22.16
C ALA A 19 31.20 3.34 -20.82
N GLN A 20 31.98 2.37 -20.32
CA GLN A 20 31.70 1.74 -19.03
C GLN A 20 31.66 2.72 -17.86
N ASN A 21 32.51 3.75 -17.90
CA ASN A 21 32.55 4.80 -16.88
C ASN A 21 31.45 5.86 -17.07
N ASN A 22 30.86 5.93 -18.27
CA ASN A 22 29.86 6.94 -18.66
C ASN A 22 28.54 6.29 -19.08
N TYR A 23 28.18 5.17 -18.45
CA TYR A 23 26.87 4.50 -18.60
C TYR A 23 26.50 4.15 -20.05
N GLY A 24 27.51 3.81 -20.85
CA GLY A 24 27.39 3.42 -22.25
C GLY A 24 27.70 4.52 -23.25
N PHE A 25 27.81 5.79 -22.84
CA PHE A 25 27.99 6.91 -23.76
C PHE A 25 29.46 7.30 -24.00
N VAL A 26 29.77 7.61 -25.27
CA VAL A 26 31.04 8.21 -25.69
C VAL A 26 30.77 9.55 -26.37
N TYR A 27 31.10 10.63 -25.66
CA TYR A 27 30.97 12.01 -26.10
C TYR A 27 32.29 12.52 -26.69
N VAL A 28 32.48 12.38 -28.01
CA VAL A 28 33.76 12.67 -28.68
C VAL A 28 34.20 14.12 -28.50
N SER A 29 33.27 15.08 -28.36
CA SER A 29 33.63 16.49 -28.08
C SER A 29 34.32 16.66 -26.74
N ASP A 30 33.84 15.94 -25.73
CA ASP A 30 34.18 16.16 -24.32
C ASP A 30 35.34 15.25 -23.91
N GLN A 31 35.35 14.04 -24.44
CA GLN A 31 36.32 12.98 -24.14
C GLN A 31 37.46 12.89 -25.16
N LYS A 32 37.53 13.82 -26.13
CA LYS A 32 38.57 13.84 -27.17
C LYS A 32 39.99 13.64 -26.63
N GLY A 33 40.31 14.33 -25.54
CA GLY A 33 41.64 14.27 -24.92
C GLY A 33 41.92 12.92 -24.28
N GLU A 34 40.90 12.32 -23.68
CA GLU A 34 40.95 11.01 -23.04
C GLU A 34 41.10 9.89 -24.08
N ILE A 35 40.22 9.85 -25.09
CA ILE A 35 40.29 8.88 -26.21
C ILE A 35 41.66 8.94 -26.88
N LYS A 36 42.13 10.16 -27.18
CA LYS A 36 43.44 10.35 -27.81
C LYS A 36 44.57 9.84 -26.91
N SER A 37 44.56 10.22 -25.64
CA SER A 37 45.63 9.83 -24.72
C SER A 37 45.64 8.32 -24.47
N ALA A 38 44.48 7.70 -24.34
CA ALA A 38 44.37 6.26 -24.13
C ALA A 38 44.86 5.48 -25.36
N TYR A 39 44.43 5.87 -26.56
CA TYR A 39 44.88 5.26 -27.81
C TYR A 39 46.39 5.44 -28.05
N GLU A 40 46.93 6.64 -27.85
CA GLU A 40 48.36 6.92 -28.10
C GLU A 40 49.29 6.24 -27.09
N ASN A 41 48.77 5.86 -25.92
CA ASN A 41 49.51 5.10 -24.90
C ASN A 41 49.34 3.58 -25.04
N ALA A 42 48.42 3.11 -25.88
CA ALA A 42 48.20 1.69 -26.14
C ALA A 42 49.20 1.14 -27.17
N ASP A 43 49.40 -0.18 -27.17
CA ASP A 43 50.28 -0.84 -28.13
C ASP A 43 49.57 -1.09 -29.46
N VAL A 44 49.60 -0.08 -30.34
CA VAL A 44 49.04 -0.14 -31.70
C VAL A 44 49.99 -0.81 -32.71
N GLY A 45 51.13 -1.36 -32.26
CA GLY A 45 52.12 -2.01 -33.12
C GLY A 45 52.87 -1.06 -34.07
N LEU A 46 53.43 -1.63 -35.15
CA LEU A 46 54.25 -0.91 -36.15
C LEU A 46 53.50 -0.56 -37.44
N VAL A 47 52.33 -1.17 -37.66
CA VAL A 47 51.54 -1.04 -38.89
C VAL A 47 50.42 -0.02 -38.78
N ASN A 48 50.08 0.41 -37.55
CA ASN A 48 49.02 1.38 -37.29
C ASN A 48 49.60 2.73 -36.83
N ALA A 49 48.78 3.77 -36.93
CA ALA A 49 49.13 5.13 -36.53
C ALA A 49 49.30 5.21 -35.00
N ARG A 50 50.48 5.67 -34.56
CA ARG A 50 50.79 5.93 -33.14
C ARG A 50 50.21 7.24 -32.60
N SER A 51 49.69 8.09 -33.48
CA SER A 51 49.11 9.37 -33.12
C SER A 51 47.72 9.47 -33.69
N LEU A 52 46.77 9.92 -32.89
CA LEU A 52 45.36 9.99 -33.27
C LEU A 52 44.96 11.45 -33.51
N SER A 53 44.83 11.82 -34.78
CA SER A 53 44.29 13.13 -35.15
C SER A 53 42.77 13.15 -34.95
N SER A 54 42.19 14.35 -34.83
CA SER A 54 40.74 14.48 -34.59
C SER A 54 39.90 14.04 -35.79
N SER A 55 40.42 14.25 -37.00
CA SER A 55 39.76 13.79 -38.23
C SER A 55 39.86 12.27 -38.37
N ASP A 56 41.01 11.69 -38.03
CA ASP A 56 41.22 10.24 -38.14
C ASP A 56 40.40 9.49 -37.09
N MET A 57 40.33 10.02 -35.86
CA MET A 57 39.45 9.51 -34.80
C MET A 57 37.99 9.49 -35.25
N ARG A 58 37.46 10.63 -35.70
CA ARG A 58 36.05 10.71 -36.13
C ARG A 58 35.77 9.76 -37.29
N LYS A 59 36.68 9.69 -38.25
CA LYS A 59 36.54 8.80 -39.39
C LYS A 59 36.52 7.33 -38.94
N ALA A 60 37.47 6.93 -38.09
CA ALA A 60 37.57 5.57 -37.58
C ALA A 60 36.32 5.18 -36.78
N LEU A 61 35.82 6.05 -35.89
CA LEU A 61 34.61 5.78 -35.10
C LEU A 61 33.37 5.62 -35.98
N VAL A 62 33.21 6.43 -37.02
CA VAL A 62 32.11 6.29 -37.97
C VAL A 62 32.22 4.98 -38.77
N GLU A 63 33.42 4.63 -39.22
CA GLU A 63 33.68 3.35 -39.91
C GLU A 63 33.40 2.16 -38.99
N MET A 64 33.82 2.22 -37.73
CA MET A 64 33.55 1.21 -36.71
C MET A 64 32.05 1.06 -36.43
N SER A 65 31.31 2.15 -36.31
CA SER A 65 29.86 2.08 -36.07
C SER A 65 29.03 1.53 -37.23
N ALA A 66 29.64 1.43 -38.42
CA ALA A 66 29.02 0.80 -39.58
C ALA A 66 29.39 -0.69 -39.71
N ASP A 67 30.27 -1.19 -38.86
CA ASP A 67 30.71 -2.58 -38.83
C ASP A 67 29.81 -3.41 -37.90
N GLU A 68 29.21 -4.48 -38.43
CA GLU A 68 28.31 -5.36 -37.68
C GLU A 68 29.02 -6.20 -36.60
N PHE A 69 30.36 -6.25 -36.63
CA PHE A 69 31.17 -6.99 -35.67
C PHE A 69 31.68 -6.13 -34.51
N VAL A 70 31.41 -4.82 -34.53
CA VAL A 70 31.83 -3.87 -33.49
C VAL A 70 30.61 -3.45 -32.68
N ASP A 71 30.66 -3.63 -31.36
CA ASP A 71 29.59 -3.24 -30.44
C ASP A 71 29.60 -1.72 -30.16
N LEU A 72 29.54 -0.90 -31.22
CA LEU A 72 29.56 0.56 -31.16
C LEU A 72 28.45 1.14 -32.04
N GLU A 73 27.40 1.68 -31.44
CA GLU A 73 26.32 2.31 -32.17
C GLU A 73 26.56 3.83 -32.28
N GLN A 74 26.38 4.40 -33.47
CA GLN A 74 26.37 5.84 -33.63
C GLN A 74 24.95 6.39 -33.44
N LEU A 75 24.73 7.13 -32.34
CA LEU A 75 23.46 7.80 -32.10
C LEU A 75 23.35 9.08 -32.93
N ARG A 76 24.38 9.93 -32.90
CA ARG A 76 24.44 11.26 -33.55
C ARG A 76 25.89 11.63 -33.92
N ASP A 77 26.10 12.75 -34.61
CA ASP A 77 27.46 13.20 -34.93
C ASP A 77 28.29 13.40 -33.65
N GLY A 78 29.35 12.62 -33.50
CA GLY A 78 30.25 12.68 -32.34
C GLY A 78 29.70 12.05 -31.04
N ILE A 79 28.58 11.33 -31.08
CA ILE A 79 28.00 10.63 -29.92
C ILE A 79 27.78 9.16 -30.29
N PHE A 80 28.40 8.29 -29.51
CA PHE A 80 28.33 6.84 -29.70
C PHE A 80 27.87 6.15 -28.43
N TYR A 81 27.30 4.97 -28.58
CA TYR A 81 26.81 4.13 -27.50
C TYR A 81 27.41 2.72 -27.57
N VAL A 82 27.80 2.19 -26.41
CA VAL A 82 28.27 0.82 -26.21
C VAL A 82 27.42 0.24 -25.08
N ASP A 83 26.75 -0.90 -25.31
CA ASP A 83 25.86 -1.50 -24.31
C ASP A 83 26.62 -1.80 -23.00
N PRO A 84 26.31 -1.09 -21.89
CA PRO A 84 27.02 -1.25 -20.62
C PRO A 84 26.51 -2.44 -19.79
N PHE A 85 25.37 -3.04 -20.15
CA PHE A 85 24.67 -4.06 -19.36
C PHE A 85 25.21 -5.48 -19.58
N GLY A 86 25.88 -5.73 -20.72
CA GLY A 86 26.49 -7.03 -21.03
C GLY A 86 27.81 -7.32 -20.30
N VAL A 87 28.39 -6.31 -19.63
CA VAL A 87 29.72 -6.41 -19.00
C VAL A 87 29.60 -7.04 -17.60
N LYS A 88 30.05 -8.30 -17.47
CA LYS A 88 30.09 -9.00 -16.17
C LYS A 88 30.80 -8.18 -15.10
N GLY A 89 30.07 -7.81 -14.05
CA GLY A 89 30.59 -7.09 -12.89
C GLY A 89 30.38 -5.58 -12.92
N ASN A 90 29.89 -5.00 -14.03
CA ASN A 90 29.49 -3.60 -14.06
C ASN A 90 28.10 -3.44 -13.43
N MET A 91 28.07 -3.11 -12.15
CA MET A 91 26.83 -2.82 -11.40
C MET A 91 26.60 -1.33 -11.18
N ASN A 92 27.29 -0.46 -11.92
CA ASN A 92 27.22 0.98 -11.67
C ASN A 92 25.81 1.52 -11.94
N ILE A 93 25.20 1.15 -13.06
CA ILE A 93 23.81 1.55 -13.38
C ILE A 93 22.85 1.03 -12.31
N THR A 94 22.94 -0.27 -11.99
CA THR A 94 22.11 -0.90 -10.95
C THR A 94 22.21 -0.16 -9.62
N ARG A 95 23.44 0.09 -9.12
CA ARG A 95 23.65 0.80 -7.85
C ARG A 95 23.13 2.23 -7.88
N GLU A 96 23.36 2.95 -8.97
CA GLU A 96 22.91 4.32 -9.12
C GLU A 96 21.39 4.42 -9.10
N LEU A 97 20.70 3.49 -9.79
CA LEU A 97 19.24 3.37 -9.78
C LEU A 97 18.71 2.90 -8.42
N THR A 98 19.30 1.89 -7.79
CA THR A 98 18.90 1.44 -6.44
C THR A 98 19.02 2.59 -5.43
N ASN A 99 20.09 3.38 -5.50
CA ASN A 99 20.26 4.56 -4.65
C ASN A 99 19.22 5.65 -4.96
N LEU A 100 18.91 5.88 -6.24
CA LEU A 100 17.92 6.85 -6.66
C LEU A 100 16.52 6.44 -6.18
N PHE A 101 16.13 5.19 -6.44
CA PHE A 101 14.80 4.68 -6.14
C PHE A 101 14.59 4.32 -4.66
N GLY A 102 15.68 4.05 -3.91
CA GLY A 102 15.61 3.98 -2.45
C GLY A 102 15.25 5.32 -1.79
N GLN A 103 15.39 6.43 -2.52
CA GLN A 103 15.05 7.76 -2.03
C GLN A 103 13.77 8.34 -2.65
N ARG A 104 13.38 7.90 -3.84
CA ARG A 104 12.29 8.49 -4.63
C ARG A 104 11.57 7.40 -5.38
N LEU A 105 10.25 7.37 -5.38
CA LEU A 105 9.53 6.31 -6.08
C LEU A 105 9.40 6.55 -7.56
N VAL A 106 9.01 7.77 -7.89
CA VAL A 106 8.77 8.23 -9.23
C VAL A 106 9.76 9.35 -9.47
N VAL A 107 10.47 9.27 -10.58
CA VAL A 107 11.45 10.29 -10.96
C VAL A 107 11.12 10.80 -12.34
N THR A 108 11.42 12.07 -12.58
CA THR A 108 11.32 12.63 -13.93
C THR A 108 12.49 12.13 -14.79
N GLY A 109 12.33 12.18 -16.10
CA GLY A 109 13.46 11.98 -17.02
C GLY A 109 14.62 12.95 -16.76
N GLU A 110 14.35 14.18 -16.31
CA GLU A 110 15.38 15.15 -15.94
C GLU A 110 16.17 14.71 -14.70
N THR A 111 15.51 14.08 -13.72
CA THR A 111 16.17 13.49 -12.55
C THR A 111 17.10 12.35 -12.97
N LEU A 112 16.65 11.44 -13.85
CA LEU A 112 17.51 10.39 -14.42
C LEU A 112 18.69 11.01 -15.18
N ARG A 113 18.41 11.97 -16.07
CA ARG A 113 19.43 12.69 -16.84
C ARG A 113 20.50 13.29 -15.93
N SER A 114 20.10 13.99 -14.88
CA SER A 114 21.02 14.61 -13.93
C SER A 114 21.79 13.56 -13.11
N ARG A 115 21.15 12.45 -12.72
CA ARG A 115 21.80 11.38 -11.95
C ARG A 115 22.93 10.73 -12.73
N PHE A 116 22.69 10.46 -14.01
CA PHE A 116 23.63 9.83 -14.93
C PHE A 116 24.49 10.83 -15.72
N SER A 117 24.35 12.13 -15.44
CA SER A 117 25.07 13.22 -16.14
C SER A 117 24.96 13.17 -17.67
N LEU A 118 23.78 12.81 -18.18
CA LEU A 118 23.52 12.64 -19.61
C LEU A 118 23.26 13.98 -20.31
N ALA A 119 23.56 14.06 -21.60
CA ALA A 119 23.09 15.17 -22.42
C ALA A 119 21.56 15.14 -22.56
N ILE A 120 20.95 16.32 -22.79
CA ILE A 120 19.48 16.48 -22.85
C ILE A 120 18.84 15.53 -23.86
N ASP A 121 19.42 15.46 -25.05
CA ASP A 121 18.86 14.69 -26.15
C ASP A 121 19.13 13.17 -26.05
N ASP A 122 19.98 12.72 -25.12
CA ASP A 122 20.29 11.29 -24.94
C ASP A 122 19.47 10.64 -23.81
N MET A 123 18.74 11.46 -23.04
CA MET A 123 17.90 10.98 -21.95
C MET A 123 16.88 9.94 -22.44
N GLU A 124 16.19 10.26 -23.54
CA GLU A 124 15.11 9.40 -24.07
C GLU A 124 15.66 8.04 -24.50
N PHE A 125 16.78 8.02 -25.24
CA PHE A 125 17.45 6.78 -25.62
C PHE A 125 17.86 5.95 -24.39
N PHE A 126 18.50 6.58 -23.40
CA PHE A 126 18.93 5.87 -22.20
C PHE A 126 17.75 5.33 -21.37
N ALA A 127 16.66 6.10 -21.30
CA ALA A 127 15.46 5.68 -20.59
C ALA A 127 14.78 4.49 -21.26
N ASP A 128 14.77 4.45 -22.60
CA ASP A 128 14.25 3.31 -23.36
C ASP A 128 15.13 2.07 -23.14
N GLU A 129 16.46 2.21 -23.17
CA GLU A 129 17.41 1.14 -22.83
C GLU A 129 17.17 0.55 -21.42
N LEU A 130 16.92 1.42 -20.43
CA LEU A 130 16.58 0.99 -19.07
C LEU A 130 15.22 0.28 -18.99
N ALA A 131 14.24 0.75 -19.76
CA ALA A 131 12.90 0.19 -19.76
C ALA A 131 12.84 -1.18 -20.44
N GLU A 132 13.50 -1.33 -21.60
CA GLU A 132 13.59 -2.59 -22.33
C GLU A 132 14.23 -3.71 -21.50
N ARG A 133 15.21 -3.34 -20.68
CA ARG A 133 15.91 -4.25 -19.78
C ARG A 133 15.19 -4.44 -18.44
N ASN A 134 14.04 -3.81 -18.22
CA ASN A 134 13.24 -3.90 -16.99
C ASN A 134 13.91 -3.31 -15.74
N TYR A 135 14.86 -2.39 -15.90
CA TYR A 135 15.42 -1.61 -14.79
C TYR A 135 14.45 -0.54 -14.31
N VAL A 136 13.72 0.08 -15.23
CA VAL A 136 12.69 1.08 -14.92
C VAL A 136 11.40 0.75 -15.64
N ARG A 137 10.28 1.32 -15.19
CA ARG A 137 9.02 1.38 -15.95
C ARG A 137 8.71 2.83 -16.27
N ARG A 138 8.32 3.11 -17.51
CA ARG A 138 7.88 4.42 -17.97
C ARG A 138 6.40 4.63 -17.67
N ILE A 139 6.06 5.76 -17.08
CA ILE A 139 4.71 6.25 -16.84
C ILE A 139 4.55 7.51 -17.71
N THR A 140 3.84 7.37 -18.82
CA THR A 140 3.58 8.50 -19.73
C THR A 140 2.49 9.38 -19.17
N ALA A 141 2.81 10.64 -18.88
CA ALA A 141 1.89 11.61 -18.29
C ALA A 141 1.85 12.91 -19.10
N GLY A 142 0.96 12.96 -20.09
CA GLY A 142 0.81 14.10 -20.98
C GLY A 142 2.08 14.42 -21.79
N LYS A 143 2.81 15.48 -21.41
CA LYS A 143 4.06 15.92 -22.08
C LYS A 143 5.34 15.53 -21.35
N ARG A 144 5.22 14.92 -20.17
CA ARG A 144 6.35 14.51 -19.34
C ARG A 144 6.30 13.01 -19.13
N ASP A 145 7.47 12.40 -19.16
CA ASP A 145 7.62 11.01 -18.76
C ASP A 145 8.16 10.94 -17.34
N TYR A 146 7.55 10.04 -16.59
CA TYR A 146 7.96 9.66 -15.26
C TYR A 146 8.46 8.21 -15.28
N TYR A 147 9.32 7.87 -14.33
CA TYR A 147 9.96 6.56 -14.26
C TYR A 147 9.89 6.03 -12.84
N THR A 148 9.55 4.75 -12.72
CA THR A 148 9.50 4.02 -11.45
C THR A 148 10.39 2.79 -11.53
N ILE A 149 10.64 2.15 -10.39
CA ILE A 149 11.47 0.95 -10.27
C ILE A 149 10.92 -0.20 -11.15
N GLY A 150 11.78 -0.79 -11.96
CA GLY A 150 11.46 -1.95 -12.78
C GLY A 150 11.70 -3.28 -12.04
N PRO A 151 11.12 -4.38 -12.54
CA PRO A 151 11.25 -5.71 -11.93
C PRO A 151 12.69 -6.13 -11.60
N GLN A 152 13.66 -5.79 -12.45
CA GLN A 152 15.05 -6.18 -12.24
C GLN A 152 15.68 -5.48 -11.02
N LEU A 153 15.22 -4.29 -10.68
CA LEU A 153 15.69 -3.57 -9.49
C LEU A 153 14.92 -3.96 -8.23
N LYS A 154 13.64 -4.35 -8.34
CA LYS A 154 12.83 -4.77 -7.19
C LYS A 154 13.45 -5.96 -6.44
N GLU A 155 14.15 -6.86 -7.12
CA GLU A 155 14.84 -8.00 -6.46
C GLU A 155 16.07 -7.59 -5.63
N HIS A 156 16.56 -6.36 -5.80
CA HIS A 156 17.80 -5.85 -5.20
C HIS A 156 17.60 -4.64 -4.29
N ALA A 157 16.43 -4.01 -4.34
CA ALA A 157 16.05 -2.98 -3.40
C ALA A 157 15.39 -3.67 -2.19
N ASP A 158 16.03 -3.59 -1.02
CA ASP A 158 15.27 -3.74 0.23
C ASP A 158 14.22 -2.62 0.19
N ASP A 159 12.95 -3.00 0.07
CA ASP A 159 11.81 -2.10 0.01
C ASP A 159 11.66 -1.41 1.38
N VAL A 160 12.58 -0.48 1.70
CA VAL A 160 12.42 0.48 2.79
C VAL A 160 11.48 1.56 2.24
N GLY A 161 10.24 1.11 2.06
CA GLY A 161 9.43 1.36 0.88
C GLY A 161 8.59 2.61 0.93
N LEU A 162 7.92 2.86 -0.20
CA LEU A 162 6.89 3.87 -0.37
C LEU A 162 5.84 3.79 0.72
N ASP A 163 5.43 2.57 1.02
CA ASP A 163 4.40 2.20 1.98
C ASP A 163 4.64 2.89 3.31
N SER A 164 5.84 2.70 3.88
CA SER A 164 6.22 3.34 5.14
C SER A 164 6.36 4.86 5.05
N ARG A 165 6.48 5.45 3.85
CA ARG A 165 6.48 6.92 3.69
C ARG A 165 5.06 7.46 3.58
N LEU A 166 4.23 6.81 2.78
CA LEU A 166 2.82 7.14 2.64
C LEU A 166 2.12 6.99 3.98
N GLU A 167 2.35 5.89 4.70
CA GLU A 167 1.80 5.65 6.04
C GLU A 167 2.23 6.73 7.04
N ARG A 168 3.51 7.15 7.02
CA ARG A 168 4.01 8.19 7.94
C ARG A 168 3.47 9.58 7.66
N GLU A 169 3.22 9.91 6.40
CA GLU A 169 2.67 11.21 6.00
C GLU A 169 1.13 11.18 5.96
N ALA A 170 0.52 10.00 6.06
CA ALA A 170 -0.91 9.86 6.18
C ALA A 170 -1.38 10.42 7.54
N SER A 171 -2.59 10.97 7.52
CA SER A 171 -3.33 11.37 8.70
C SER A 171 -4.66 10.65 8.65
N ASN A 172 -4.97 9.87 9.69
CA ASN A 172 -6.17 9.03 9.74
C ASN A 172 -6.22 8.11 8.51
N GLY A 173 -5.08 7.53 8.12
CA GLY A 173 -4.95 6.68 6.93
C GLY A 173 -5.19 7.35 5.56
N LYS A 174 -5.41 8.67 5.50
CA LYS A 174 -5.52 9.42 4.26
C LYS A 174 -4.31 10.33 4.03
N ILE A 175 -3.98 10.59 2.78
CA ILE A 175 -2.98 11.57 2.37
C ILE A 175 -3.60 12.60 1.40
N ALA A 176 -3.36 13.88 1.67
CA ALA A 176 -3.82 14.95 0.79
C ALA A 176 -2.95 15.03 -0.47
N HIS A 177 -3.48 15.60 -1.55
CA HIS A 177 -2.79 15.66 -2.83
C HIS A 177 -1.39 16.30 -2.78
N ASN A 178 -1.24 17.43 -2.08
CA ASN A 178 0.05 18.10 -1.98
C ASN A 178 1.07 17.29 -1.17
N ASP A 179 0.60 16.56 -0.15
CA ASP A 179 1.47 15.72 0.69
C ASP A 179 1.90 14.47 -0.08
N LEU A 180 1.00 13.91 -0.90
CA LEU A 180 1.34 12.85 -1.84
C LEU A 180 2.42 13.31 -2.83
N GLU A 181 2.28 14.49 -3.43
CA GLU A 181 3.31 15.09 -4.30
C GLU A 181 4.67 15.23 -3.61
N SER A 182 4.66 15.59 -2.32
CA SER A 182 5.86 15.68 -1.49
C SER A 182 6.51 14.30 -1.27
N VAL A 183 5.71 13.25 -1.02
CA VAL A 183 6.19 11.87 -0.83
C VAL A 183 6.82 11.31 -2.11
N ILE A 184 6.16 11.51 -3.25
CA ILE A 184 6.62 10.98 -4.54
C ILE A 184 7.62 11.89 -5.25
N ASP A 185 7.81 13.13 -4.77
CA ASP A 185 8.74 14.15 -5.30
C ASP A 185 8.48 14.52 -6.78
N VAL A 186 7.24 14.38 -7.22
CA VAL A 186 6.76 14.74 -8.57
C VAL A 186 5.31 15.21 -8.54
N ASP A 187 4.89 15.92 -9.59
CA ASP A 187 3.49 16.31 -9.77
C ASP A 187 2.60 15.05 -9.82
N ALA A 188 1.55 15.00 -9.00
CA ALA A 188 0.63 13.87 -8.84
C ALA A 188 -0.43 13.89 -9.96
N THR A 189 0.05 13.85 -11.21
CA THR A 189 -0.81 13.82 -12.40
C THR A 189 -1.70 12.58 -12.41
N SER A 190 -2.83 12.63 -13.13
CA SER A 190 -3.78 11.51 -13.20
C SER A 190 -3.16 10.18 -13.63
N ASP A 191 -2.09 10.19 -14.43
CA ASP A 191 -1.39 8.98 -14.86
C ASP A 191 -0.50 8.40 -13.76
N VAL A 192 0.10 9.26 -12.92
CA VAL A 192 0.87 8.86 -11.73
C VAL A 192 -0.06 8.32 -10.65
N ILE A 193 -1.17 9.00 -10.37
CA ILE A 193 -2.20 8.51 -9.44
C ILE A 193 -2.72 7.14 -9.87
N ARG A 194 -3.10 6.98 -11.14
CA ARG A 194 -3.58 5.69 -11.67
C ARG A 194 -2.54 4.58 -11.55
N TYR A 195 -1.25 4.92 -11.63
CA TYR A 195 -0.19 3.95 -11.41
C TYR A 195 -0.12 3.53 -9.93
N LEU A 196 -0.12 4.50 -9.01
CA LEU A 196 -0.07 4.23 -7.57
C LEU A 196 -1.28 3.40 -7.10
N ASP A 197 -2.48 3.72 -7.61
CA ASP A 197 -3.72 2.98 -7.37
C ASP A 197 -3.65 1.55 -7.91
N ARG A 198 -3.14 1.36 -9.14
CA ARG A 198 -3.00 0.02 -9.72
C ARG A 198 -2.03 -0.88 -8.96
N GLU A 199 -0.95 -0.32 -8.43
CA GLU A 199 0.09 -1.09 -7.74
C GLU A 199 -0.23 -1.29 -6.25
N GLY A 200 -1.37 -0.80 -5.75
CA GLY A 200 -1.85 -1.04 -4.40
C GLY A 200 -1.25 -0.11 -3.34
N TYR A 201 -0.78 1.08 -3.73
CA TYR A 201 -0.21 2.04 -2.79
C TYR A 201 -1.28 2.94 -2.15
N ILE A 202 -2.24 3.36 -2.96
CA ILE A 202 -3.29 4.30 -2.58
C ILE A 202 -4.61 3.93 -3.24
N VAL A 203 -5.72 4.47 -2.75
CA VAL A 203 -7.02 4.44 -3.43
C VAL A 203 -7.52 5.88 -3.58
N ASP A 204 -7.88 6.26 -4.81
CA ASP A 204 -8.35 7.62 -5.13
C ASP A 204 -9.77 7.87 -4.60
N LEU A 205 -9.92 8.91 -3.77
CA LEU A 205 -11.17 9.36 -3.16
C LEU A 205 -11.64 10.71 -3.74
N ASP A 206 -11.32 10.99 -5.01
CA ASP A 206 -11.68 12.23 -5.73
C ASP A 206 -11.08 13.50 -5.11
N GLY A 207 -9.75 13.49 -4.88
CA GLY A 207 -8.98 14.66 -4.40
C GLY A 207 -8.26 14.44 -3.07
N GLU A 208 -8.59 13.35 -2.39
CA GLU A 208 -7.81 12.76 -1.30
C GLU A 208 -7.49 11.30 -1.64
N TYR A 209 -6.51 10.72 -0.96
CA TYR A 209 -6.05 9.37 -1.25
C TYR A 209 -6.03 8.54 0.03
N LEU A 210 -6.71 7.40 0.04
CA LEU A 210 -6.56 6.43 1.12
C LEU A 210 -5.25 5.68 0.92
N VAL A 211 -4.42 5.54 1.94
CA VAL A 211 -3.18 4.76 1.87
C VAL A 211 -3.49 3.32 2.26
N GLU A 212 -3.17 2.35 1.40
CA GLU A 212 -3.58 0.94 1.62
C GLU A 212 -2.96 0.35 2.90
N GLU A 213 -1.70 0.64 3.17
CA GLU A 213 -1.01 0.17 4.38
C GLU A 213 -1.50 0.85 5.66
N ALA A 214 -2.29 1.93 5.54
CA ALA A 214 -2.89 2.64 6.65
C ALA A 214 -4.42 2.45 6.74
N ILE A 215 -4.96 1.41 6.09
CA ILE A 215 -6.41 1.10 6.16
C ILE A 215 -6.85 0.86 7.61
N ASP A 216 -6.04 0.18 8.43
CA ASP A 216 -6.36 -0.07 9.83
C ASP A 216 -6.48 1.24 10.65
N GLU A 217 -5.65 2.24 10.33
CA GLU A 217 -5.74 3.57 10.93
C GLU A 217 -7.00 4.30 10.49
N TYR A 218 -7.33 4.24 9.20
CA TYR A 218 -8.55 4.86 8.69
C TYR A 218 -9.81 4.19 9.23
N ALA A 219 -9.82 2.86 9.34
CA ALA A 219 -10.92 2.10 9.89
C ALA A 219 -11.15 2.43 11.37
N ARG A 220 -10.07 2.64 12.13
CA ARG A 220 -10.16 3.15 13.50
C ARG A 220 -10.78 4.54 13.55
N TYR A 221 -10.29 5.46 12.71
CA TYR A 221 -10.85 6.81 12.61
C TYR A 221 -12.35 6.79 12.28
N LEU A 222 -12.78 5.95 11.33
CA LEU A 222 -14.20 5.79 11.03
C LEU A 222 -14.99 5.26 12.23
N GLY A 223 -14.42 4.30 12.97
CA GLY A 223 -15.02 3.74 14.19
C GLY A 223 -15.27 4.81 15.24
N GLU A 224 -14.23 5.60 15.54
CA GLU A 224 -14.30 6.71 16.50
C GLU A 224 -15.35 7.76 16.08
N GLU A 225 -15.45 8.08 14.79
CA GLU A 225 -16.39 9.11 14.30
C GLU A 225 -17.86 8.66 14.32
N ILE A 226 -18.13 7.34 14.22
CA ILE A 226 -19.50 6.80 14.24
C ILE A 226 -19.88 6.17 15.58
N ALA A 227 -18.94 6.04 16.53
CA ALA A 227 -19.13 5.34 17.81
C ALA A 227 -20.38 5.81 18.57
N ASP A 228 -20.57 7.12 18.73
CA ASP A 228 -21.72 7.70 19.44
C ASP A 228 -23.07 7.30 18.79
N ALA A 229 -23.12 7.23 17.46
CA ALA A 229 -24.33 6.83 16.73
C ALA A 229 -24.62 5.34 16.93
N ILE A 230 -23.58 4.51 16.89
CA ILE A 230 -23.68 3.07 17.14
C ILE A 230 -24.11 2.80 18.59
N GLU A 231 -23.53 3.49 19.58
CA GLU A 231 -23.91 3.37 20.98
C GLU A 231 -25.41 3.66 21.17
N THR A 232 -25.91 4.74 20.54
CA THR A 232 -27.33 5.11 20.56
C THR A 232 -28.22 4.00 19.99
N GLU A 233 -27.83 3.39 18.86
CA GLU A 233 -28.57 2.27 18.25
C GLU A 233 -28.62 1.03 19.16
N PHE A 234 -27.55 0.76 19.92
CA PHE A 234 -27.54 -0.27 20.96
C PHE A 234 -28.48 0.09 22.11
N GLU A 235 -28.48 1.33 22.62
CA GLU A 235 -29.41 1.76 23.67
C GLU A 235 -30.88 1.55 23.26
N GLU A 236 -31.24 1.93 22.03
CA GLU A 236 -32.60 1.76 21.50
C GLU A 236 -32.98 0.29 21.28
N SER A 237 -31.99 -0.58 21.11
CA SER A 237 -32.17 -2.01 20.83
C SER A 237 -32.01 -2.89 22.08
N SER A 238 -32.08 -2.31 23.28
CA SER A 238 -31.87 -3.02 24.56
C SER A 238 -30.49 -3.68 24.66
N TYR A 239 -29.47 -3.01 24.09
CA TYR A 239 -28.06 -3.38 24.10
C TYR A 239 -27.72 -4.70 23.39
N VAL A 240 -28.60 -5.19 22.51
CA VAL A 240 -28.34 -6.39 21.71
C VAL A 240 -28.90 -6.25 20.30
N LEU A 241 -28.09 -6.65 19.31
CA LEU A 241 -28.42 -6.62 17.89
C LEU A 241 -28.04 -7.93 17.24
N ARG A 242 -28.69 -8.30 16.13
CA ARG A 242 -28.18 -9.37 15.27
C ARG A 242 -26.91 -8.89 14.57
N ILE A 243 -25.98 -9.80 14.30
CA ILE A 243 -24.74 -9.47 13.57
C ILE A 243 -25.04 -8.76 12.24
N ASP A 244 -25.97 -9.29 11.44
CA ASP A 244 -26.36 -8.70 10.15
C ASP A 244 -26.93 -7.27 10.30
N GLU A 245 -27.63 -7.00 11.40
CA GLU A 245 -28.23 -5.68 11.69
C GLU A 245 -27.13 -4.70 12.09
N PHE A 246 -26.22 -5.10 12.97
CA PHE A 246 -25.06 -4.32 13.36
C PHE A 246 -24.18 -3.95 12.16
N GLU A 247 -23.82 -4.93 11.31
CA GLU A 247 -23.03 -4.68 10.10
C GLU A 247 -23.73 -3.68 9.15
N GLN A 248 -25.05 -3.78 9.03
CA GLN A 248 -25.82 -2.90 8.18
C GLN A 248 -25.90 -1.48 8.74
N ILE A 249 -26.04 -1.32 10.06
CA ILE A 249 -26.02 -0.02 10.74
C ILE A 249 -24.66 0.64 10.55
N VAL A 250 -23.56 -0.06 10.86
CA VAL A 250 -22.19 0.46 10.66
C VAL A 250 -21.99 0.95 9.24
N LYS A 251 -22.40 0.14 8.26
CA LYS A 251 -22.31 0.54 6.85
C LYS A 251 -23.15 1.79 6.55
N ASN A 252 -24.38 1.88 7.06
CA ASN A 252 -25.25 3.03 6.83
C ASN A 252 -24.66 4.31 7.44
N GLU A 253 -24.08 4.22 8.64
CA GLU A 253 -23.46 5.36 9.31
C GLU A 253 -22.21 5.83 8.58
N ILE A 254 -21.39 4.91 8.06
CA ILE A 254 -20.28 5.30 7.19
C ILE A 254 -20.81 5.95 5.91
N ASP A 255 -21.77 5.34 5.21
CA ASP A 255 -22.34 5.87 3.95
C ASP A 255 -23.07 7.21 4.16
N SER A 256 -23.52 7.54 5.38
CA SER A 256 -24.23 8.79 5.68
C SER A 256 -23.27 9.97 5.86
N GLN A 257 -22.06 9.72 6.34
CA GLN A 257 -21.05 10.73 6.66
C GLN A 257 -19.88 10.77 5.67
N PHE A 258 -19.59 9.64 5.00
CA PHE A 258 -18.42 9.44 4.15
C PHE A 258 -18.78 8.75 2.83
N ASP A 259 -18.28 9.28 1.71
CA ASP A 259 -18.47 8.65 0.39
C ASP A 259 -17.50 7.48 0.10
N VAL A 260 -16.66 7.12 1.08
CA VAL A 260 -15.49 6.26 0.91
C VAL A 260 -15.83 4.85 0.44
N LEU A 261 -16.92 4.24 0.93
CA LEU A 261 -17.29 2.87 0.55
C LEU A 261 -17.72 2.76 -0.92
N SER A 262 -18.15 3.88 -1.51
CA SER A 262 -18.56 3.96 -2.91
C SER A 262 -17.37 4.09 -3.87
N GLN A 263 -16.33 4.81 -3.42
CA GLN A 263 -15.09 5.12 -4.14
C GLN A 263 -14.06 3.99 -3.97
N ALA A 264 -13.78 3.58 -2.73
CA ALA A 264 -12.76 2.59 -2.38
C ALA A 264 -13.27 1.13 -2.46
N ARG A 265 -13.77 0.73 -3.63
CA ARG A 265 -14.40 -0.60 -3.80
C ARG A 265 -13.44 -1.77 -3.64
N SER A 266 -12.16 -1.58 -3.97
CA SER A 266 -11.11 -2.59 -3.84
C SER A 266 -10.92 -3.00 -2.38
N VAL A 267 -10.94 -2.02 -1.47
CA VAL A 267 -10.60 -2.17 -0.05
C VAL A 267 -11.80 -2.02 0.89
N ARG A 268 -13.01 -2.01 0.33
CA ARG A 268 -14.27 -1.78 1.06
C ARG A 268 -14.48 -2.79 2.19
N ARG A 269 -14.06 -4.04 1.99
CA ARG A 269 -14.24 -5.10 3.00
C ARG A 269 -13.35 -4.84 4.19
N GLU A 270 -12.07 -4.54 3.94
CA GLU A 270 -11.07 -4.23 4.95
C GLU A 270 -11.50 -3.03 5.79
N ILE A 271 -12.02 -1.97 5.16
CA ILE A 271 -12.56 -0.80 5.88
C ILE A 271 -13.71 -1.19 6.81
N LEU A 272 -14.71 -1.92 6.31
CA LEU A 272 -15.88 -2.31 7.11
C LEU A 272 -15.51 -3.23 8.27
N GLU A 273 -14.66 -4.22 8.01
CA GLU A 273 -14.19 -5.17 9.01
C GLU A 273 -13.33 -4.48 10.09
N GLY A 274 -12.39 -3.62 9.70
CA GLY A 274 -11.57 -2.85 10.64
C GLY A 274 -12.40 -1.87 11.47
N THR A 275 -13.41 -1.22 10.88
CA THR A 275 -14.28 -0.27 11.58
C THR A 275 -15.12 -1.01 12.61
N ARG A 276 -15.69 -2.15 12.21
CA ARG A 276 -16.44 -3.04 13.09
C ARG A 276 -15.59 -3.52 14.27
N ASN A 277 -14.37 -4.00 14.03
CA ASN A 277 -13.48 -4.45 15.09
C ASN A 277 -13.14 -3.32 16.07
N THR A 278 -12.92 -2.10 15.54
CA THR A 278 -12.71 -0.92 16.38
C THR A 278 -13.91 -0.66 17.28
N LEU A 279 -15.13 -0.69 16.73
CA LEU A 279 -16.36 -0.48 17.50
C LEU A 279 -16.60 -1.57 18.55
N LEU A 280 -16.27 -2.84 18.24
CA LEU A 280 -16.35 -3.93 19.22
C LEU A 280 -15.45 -3.64 20.43
N ASP A 281 -14.21 -3.21 20.18
CA ASP A 281 -13.23 -2.91 21.22
C ASP A 281 -13.59 -1.64 22.00
N GLU A 282 -13.98 -0.56 21.30
CA GLU A 282 -14.20 0.76 21.89
C GLU A 282 -15.50 0.85 22.72
N LEU A 283 -16.58 0.23 22.22
CA LEU A 283 -17.88 0.23 22.89
C LEU A 283 -18.06 -0.97 23.84
N GLY A 284 -17.05 -1.84 23.96
CA GLY A 284 -17.12 -3.04 24.80
C GLY A 284 -18.21 -4.00 24.35
N LEU A 285 -18.30 -4.25 23.05
CA LEU A 285 -19.28 -5.17 22.46
C LEU A 285 -18.67 -6.57 22.31
N GLU A 286 -19.46 -7.59 22.61
CA GLU A 286 -19.09 -8.98 22.38
C GLU A 286 -19.89 -9.57 21.22
N GLU A 287 -19.17 -10.08 20.23
CA GLU A 287 -19.74 -10.81 19.11
C GLU A 287 -19.88 -12.30 19.45
N GLY A 288 -21.14 -12.75 19.57
CA GLY A 288 -21.51 -14.15 19.69
C GLY A 288 -21.63 -14.85 18.34
N ARG A 289 -22.44 -15.92 18.27
CA ARG A 289 -22.67 -16.65 17.01
C ARG A 289 -23.60 -15.93 16.04
N GLU A 290 -24.60 -15.23 16.58
CA GLU A 290 -25.65 -14.58 15.78
C GLU A 290 -25.99 -13.17 16.30
N MET A 291 -25.50 -12.82 17.49
CA MET A 291 -25.78 -11.57 18.19
C MET A 291 -24.50 -10.83 18.49
N VAL A 292 -24.60 -9.51 18.59
CA VAL A 292 -23.62 -8.62 19.19
C VAL A 292 -24.30 -7.93 20.36
N GLU A 293 -23.65 -7.90 21.52
CA GLU A 293 -24.20 -7.30 22.72
C GLU A 293 -23.21 -6.33 23.35
N ALA A 294 -23.70 -5.24 23.92
CA ALA A 294 -22.89 -4.38 24.79
C ALA A 294 -22.88 -4.99 26.19
N THR A 295 -21.83 -5.74 26.52
CA THR A 295 -21.82 -6.73 27.63
C THR A 295 -22.28 -6.14 28.96
N GLY A 296 -21.70 -5.02 29.40
CA GLY A 296 -22.05 -4.40 30.69
C GLY A 296 -23.51 -3.94 30.75
N PRO A 297 -23.95 -3.03 29.85
CA PRO A 297 -25.34 -2.57 29.81
C PRO A 297 -26.37 -3.70 29.58
N PHE A 298 -26.03 -4.70 28.77
CA PHE A 298 -26.91 -5.84 28.52
C PHE A 298 -27.09 -6.71 29.77
N GLU A 299 -26.01 -7.02 30.49
CA GLU A 299 -26.05 -7.73 31.76
C GLU A 299 -26.92 -7.01 32.79
N ASP A 300 -26.85 -5.68 32.85
CA ASP A 300 -27.68 -4.86 33.74
C ASP A 300 -29.18 -5.00 33.40
N ILE A 301 -29.56 -4.95 32.12
CA ILE A 301 -30.95 -5.19 31.69
C ILE A 301 -31.41 -6.59 32.09
N VAL A 302 -30.58 -7.60 31.82
CA VAL A 302 -30.90 -9.01 32.11
C VAL A 302 -31.11 -9.22 33.61
N GLU A 303 -30.24 -8.66 34.46
CA GLU A 303 -30.36 -8.68 35.92
C GLU A 303 -31.65 -8.00 36.40
N ASP A 304 -31.94 -6.82 35.87
CA ASP A 304 -33.13 -6.05 36.23
C ASP A 304 -34.42 -6.82 35.91
N HIS A 305 -34.49 -7.43 34.74
CA HIS A 305 -35.63 -8.26 34.35
C HIS A 305 -35.75 -9.51 35.21
N ALA A 306 -34.65 -10.23 35.47
CA ALA A 306 -34.66 -11.40 36.35
C ALA A 306 -35.18 -11.05 37.75
N ARG A 307 -34.74 -9.92 38.33
CA ARG A 307 -35.23 -9.44 39.63
C ARG A 307 -36.71 -9.07 39.60
N ARG A 308 -37.19 -8.43 38.53
CA ARG A 308 -38.61 -8.09 38.35
C ARG A 308 -39.48 -9.34 38.28
N VAL A 309 -39.09 -10.35 37.51
CA VAL A 309 -39.81 -11.63 37.43
C VAL A 309 -39.93 -12.27 38.81
N ARG A 310 -38.83 -12.35 39.57
CA ARG A 310 -38.86 -12.90 40.94
C ARG A 310 -39.76 -12.09 41.86
N THR A 311 -39.71 -10.77 41.77
CA THR A 311 -40.52 -9.87 42.61
C THR A 311 -42.00 -10.04 42.32
N ASN A 312 -42.39 -10.14 41.05
CA ASN A 312 -43.77 -10.35 40.63
C ASN A 312 -44.28 -11.72 41.11
N LEU A 313 -43.52 -12.79 40.86
CA LEU A 313 -43.88 -14.15 41.25
C LEU A 313 -44.06 -14.26 42.78
N LYS A 314 -43.18 -13.63 43.57
CA LYS A 314 -43.34 -13.57 45.04
C LYS A 314 -44.57 -12.79 45.51
N ALA A 315 -45.06 -11.85 44.72
CA ALA A 315 -46.26 -11.08 45.04
C ALA A 315 -47.55 -11.78 44.61
N GLU A 316 -47.47 -12.62 43.58
CA GLU A 316 -48.61 -13.36 43.00
C GLU A 316 -48.90 -14.67 43.74
N GLU A 317 -47.87 -15.33 44.27
CA GLU A 317 -48.01 -16.65 44.88
C GLU A 317 -48.12 -16.64 46.41
N ASP A 318 -49.16 -17.32 46.91
CA ASP A 318 -49.37 -17.52 48.36
C ASP A 318 -48.38 -18.53 48.96
N GLN A 319 -47.86 -19.46 48.15
CA GLN A 319 -46.91 -20.48 48.58
C GLN A 319 -45.79 -20.63 47.56
N LEU A 320 -44.57 -20.26 47.98
CA LEU A 320 -43.40 -20.33 47.13
C LEU A 320 -42.90 -21.78 46.93
N PRO A 321 -42.33 -22.10 45.75
CA PRO A 321 -41.84 -23.45 45.46
C PRO A 321 -40.67 -23.89 46.35
N GLY A 322 -40.52 -25.20 46.52
CA GLY A 322 -39.52 -25.79 47.41
C GLY A 322 -38.20 -26.14 46.73
N THR A 323 -38.18 -26.17 45.39
CA THR A 323 -36.99 -26.55 44.60
C THR A 323 -36.75 -25.58 43.45
N LEU A 324 -35.48 -25.44 43.05
CA LEU A 324 -35.08 -24.54 41.96
C LEU A 324 -35.80 -24.81 40.63
N PRO A 325 -35.99 -26.07 40.18
CA PRO A 325 -36.74 -26.33 38.94
C PRO A 325 -38.19 -25.83 39.00
N GLU A 326 -38.87 -25.98 40.14
CA GLU A 326 -40.25 -25.49 40.29
C GLU A 326 -40.32 -23.95 40.25
N TRP A 327 -39.29 -23.25 40.75
CA TRP A 327 -39.18 -21.78 40.62
C TRP A 327 -39.02 -21.32 39.18
N VAL A 328 -38.30 -22.09 38.36
CA VAL A 328 -38.10 -21.78 36.93
C VAL A 328 -39.35 -22.09 36.12
N GLU A 329 -40.00 -23.24 36.36
CA GLU A 329 -41.24 -23.64 35.69
C GLU A 329 -42.37 -22.65 35.97
N LEU A 330 -42.49 -22.19 37.21
CA LEU A 330 -43.48 -21.19 37.60
C LEU A 330 -43.24 -19.81 36.96
N ALA A 331 -42.00 -19.50 36.59
CA ALA A 331 -41.64 -18.23 35.95
C ALA A 331 -41.76 -18.26 34.42
N ASP A 332 -42.07 -19.39 33.79
CA ASP A 332 -42.07 -19.53 32.33
C ASP A 332 -43.06 -18.59 31.63
N ASP A 333 -44.22 -18.35 32.22
CA ASP A 333 -45.20 -17.39 31.67
C ASP A 333 -44.64 -15.95 31.67
N HIS A 334 -43.93 -15.56 32.73
CA HIS A 334 -43.28 -14.24 32.81
C HIS A 334 -42.16 -14.08 31.77
N PHE A 335 -41.39 -15.15 31.49
CA PHE A 335 -40.39 -15.11 30.41
C PHE A 335 -41.04 -15.05 29.02
N ALA A 336 -42.14 -15.76 28.80
CA ALA A 336 -42.83 -15.76 27.52
C ALA A 336 -43.41 -14.38 27.16
N GLU A 337 -43.81 -13.60 28.17
CA GLU A 337 -44.31 -12.23 28.01
C GLU A 337 -43.21 -11.19 27.77
N LEU A 338 -41.94 -11.51 28.03
CA LEU A 338 -40.82 -10.60 27.82
C LEU A 338 -40.66 -10.29 26.33
N GLN A 339 -40.83 -9.03 25.94
CA GLN A 339 -40.61 -8.55 24.58
C GLN A 339 -39.86 -7.23 24.63
N VAL A 340 -38.59 -7.24 24.19
CA VAL A 340 -37.70 -6.09 24.18
C VAL A 340 -37.47 -5.54 22.77
N SER A 341 -37.74 -6.35 21.74
CA SER A 341 -37.58 -5.99 20.34
C SER A 341 -38.76 -6.47 19.48
N ASN A 342 -38.82 -6.00 18.24
CA ASN A 342 -39.69 -6.57 17.21
C ASN A 342 -39.12 -7.84 16.57
N SER A 343 -37.83 -8.13 16.80
CA SER A 343 -37.15 -9.32 16.29
C SER A 343 -37.39 -10.53 17.19
N THR A 344 -37.97 -11.60 16.64
CA THR A 344 -38.20 -12.85 17.38
C THR A 344 -36.88 -13.44 17.90
N ALA A 345 -35.83 -13.44 17.09
CA ALA A 345 -34.54 -14.01 17.47
C ALA A 345 -33.90 -13.24 18.65
N VAL A 346 -33.97 -11.91 18.63
CA VAL A 346 -33.47 -11.07 19.74
C VAL A 346 -34.27 -11.32 21.01
N ASN A 347 -35.61 -11.40 20.91
CA ASN A 347 -36.44 -11.70 22.07
C ASN A 347 -36.16 -13.08 22.65
N GLU A 348 -35.96 -14.11 21.82
CA GLU A 348 -35.59 -15.45 22.27
C GLU A 348 -34.23 -15.43 23.00
N TYR A 349 -33.24 -14.75 22.43
CA TYR A 349 -31.92 -14.59 23.04
C TYR A 349 -31.99 -13.90 24.42
N VAL A 350 -32.70 -12.77 24.51
CA VAL A 350 -32.87 -12.04 25.78
C VAL A 350 -33.63 -12.87 26.80
N ARG A 351 -34.66 -13.61 26.39
CA ARG A 351 -35.42 -14.50 27.28
C ARG A 351 -34.55 -15.62 27.85
N ASP A 352 -33.70 -16.21 27.03
CA ASP A 352 -32.79 -17.27 27.49
C ASP A 352 -31.75 -16.72 28.47
N ALA A 353 -31.18 -15.54 28.19
CA ALA A 353 -30.28 -14.84 29.11
C ALA A 353 -30.96 -14.49 30.45
N VAL A 354 -32.18 -13.93 30.42
CA VAL A 354 -32.98 -13.62 31.61
C VAL A 354 -33.34 -14.87 32.39
N ARG A 355 -33.71 -15.97 31.72
CA ARG A 355 -34.02 -17.25 32.38
C ARG A 355 -32.79 -17.81 33.08
N GLU A 356 -31.63 -17.80 32.43
CA GLU A 356 -30.38 -18.26 33.04
C GLU A 356 -29.99 -17.40 34.24
N ARG A 357 -30.06 -16.07 34.10
CA ARG A 357 -29.74 -15.16 35.20
C ARG A 357 -30.73 -15.29 36.35
N TYR A 358 -32.02 -15.43 36.07
CA TYR A 358 -33.05 -15.70 37.07
C TYR A 358 -32.78 -16.98 37.84
N ARG A 359 -32.43 -18.07 37.15
CA ARG A 359 -32.08 -19.34 37.81
C ARG A 359 -30.91 -19.16 38.77
N SER A 360 -29.86 -18.46 38.34
CA SER A 360 -28.70 -18.15 39.19
C SER A 360 -29.11 -17.30 40.40
N LEU A 361 -29.92 -16.25 40.18
CA LEU A 361 -30.39 -15.36 41.24
C LEU A 361 -31.26 -16.07 42.28
N VAL A 362 -32.19 -16.94 41.86
CA VAL A 362 -33.00 -17.75 42.77
C VAL A 362 -32.13 -18.74 43.56
N ASN A 363 -31.16 -19.38 42.89
CA ASN A 363 -30.23 -20.28 43.58
C ASN A 363 -29.44 -19.55 44.67
N GLU A 364 -28.88 -18.40 44.35
CA GLU A 364 -28.11 -17.58 45.28
C GLU A 364 -28.96 -17.11 46.46
N GLU A 365 -30.14 -16.53 46.20
CA GLU A 365 -30.93 -15.85 47.23
C GLU A 365 -31.84 -16.79 48.05
N GLU A 366 -32.44 -17.81 47.43
CA GLU A 366 -33.37 -18.72 48.12
C GLU A 366 -32.68 -19.99 48.63
N PHE A 367 -31.64 -20.45 47.93
CA PHE A 367 -30.97 -21.72 48.19
C PHE A 367 -29.51 -21.56 48.64
N GLY A 368 -29.01 -20.32 48.77
CA GLY A 368 -27.65 -20.03 49.23
C GLY A 368 -26.55 -20.50 48.26
N GLY A 369 -26.89 -20.64 46.97
CA GLY A 369 -25.99 -21.11 45.91
C GLY A 369 -25.72 -22.62 45.93
N MET A 370 -26.55 -23.40 46.65
CA MET A 370 -26.34 -24.85 46.85
C MET A 370 -27.27 -25.74 46.02
N ALA A 371 -28.21 -25.18 45.26
CA ALA A 371 -29.05 -25.94 44.35
C ALA A 371 -28.36 -26.10 42.99
N GLU A 372 -28.33 -27.32 42.45
CA GLU A 372 -27.84 -27.64 41.09
C GLU A 372 -29.01 -27.68 40.09
#